data_AF-A0A2D0HKQ8-F1
#
_entry.id   AF-A0A2D0HKQ8-F1
#
_cell.length_a   1.000
_cell.length_b   1.000
_cell.length_c   1.000
_cell.angle_alpha   90.00
_cell.angle_beta   90.00
_cell.angle_gamma   90.00
#
_symmetry.space_group_name_H-M   'P 1'
#
loop_
_entity.id
_entity.type
_entity.pdbx_description
1 polymer ?
#
loop_
_entity_poly.entity_id
_entity_poly.type
_entity_poly.pdbx_seq_one_letter_code
_entity_poly.pdbx_strand_id
1 'polypeptide(L)'
;MSVLKEPLATPSRVRGIYRYLLQIKGQREKRQVLEQILSPNKLVEHLLSAEDKLNGKKAPHIMFRRTLNESIKCGLLIDNNDEICINPNLPEEARNPQLGDNLLPNTLATLFFASGNTDEEDFAYVCTWFLAQDIYDFSGNWKVVEEMVVNQGVAESLELKMSNNTLSGQMDDWICYIGLAWGHALDGKKVTVPDPTLYIKRNLKDLFQKTSWYKNYSSEILLTG
;
A
#
# COMPACT_ATOMS: atom_id res chain seq x y z
N MET A 1 2.94 -10.76 8.43
CA MET A 1 1.65 -10.96 7.71
C MET A 1 1.35 -9.67 6.98
N SER A 2 1.23 -9.66 5.65
CA SER A 2 1.15 -8.39 4.90
C SER A 2 -0.07 -7.55 5.20
N VAL A 3 -0.03 -6.33 4.67
CA VAL A 3 -1.15 -5.40 4.58
C VAL A 3 -2.42 -6.01 3.96
N LEU A 4 -2.30 -7.08 3.14
CA LEU A 4 -3.46 -7.78 2.59
C LEU A 4 -4.35 -8.43 3.66
N LYS A 5 -3.75 -8.91 4.75
CA LYS A 5 -4.45 -9.65 5.80
C LYS A 5 -5.09 -8.73 6.85
N GLU A 6 -4.86 -7.42 6.76
CA GLU A 6 -5.47 -6.43 7.64
C GLU A 6 -6.47 -5.56 6.85
N PRO A 7 -7.76 -5.96 6.77
CA PRO A 7 -8.75 -5.29 5.94
C PRO A 7 -9.09 -3.86 6.36
N LEU A 8 -8.66 -3.47 7.57
CA LEU A 8 -8.80 -2.10 8.04
C LEU A 8 -7.67 -1.20 7.55
N ALA A 9 -6.52 -1.74 7.14
CA ALA A 9 -5.37 -0.98 6.63
C ALA A 9 -5.49 -0.72 5.11
N THR A 10 -6.51 0.01 4.70
CA THR A 10 -6.68 0.40 3.28
C THR A 10 -5.73 1.54 2.90
N PRO A 11 -5.35 1.68 1.61
CA PRO A 11 -4.44 2.73 1.17
C PRO A 11 -4.91 4.15 1.54
N SER A 12 -6.22 4.40 1.47
CA SER A 12 -6.81 5.70 1.84
C SER A 12 -6.59 6.07 3.31
N ARG A 13 -6.64 5.10 4.22
CA ARG A 13 -6.43 5.32 5.66
C ARG A 13 -4.95 5.50 5.97
N VAL A 14 -4.07 4.69 5.37
CA VAL A 14 -2.61 4.85 5.47
C VAL A 14 -2.21 6.24 4.99
N ARG A 15 -2.69 6.64 3.80
CA ARG A 15 -2.48 7.98 3.25
C ARG A 15 -3.00 9.08 4.18
N GLY A 16 -4.16 8.89 4.81
CA GLY A 16 -4.73 9.86 5.75
C GLY A 16 -3.80 10.14 6.94
N ILE A 17 -3.25 9.09 7.57
CA ILE A 17 -2.29 9.23 8.67
C ILE A 17 -1.01 9.91 8.19
N TYR A 18 -0.46 9.42 7.08
CA TYR A 18 0.78 9.94 6.51
C TYR A 18 0.69 11.42 6.14
N ARG A 19 -0.38 11.80 5.43
CA ARG A 19 -0.63 13.17 4.98
C ARG A 19 -0.81 14.12 6.16
N TYR A 20 -1.45 13.69 7.24
CA TYR A 20 -1.53 14.49 8.46
C TYR A 20 -0.13 14.75 9.03
N LEU A 21 0.66 13.69 9.22
CA LEU A 21 2.01 13.79 9.77
C LEU A 21 2.95 14.63 8.89
N LEU A 22 2.77 14.62 7.56
CA LEU A 22 3.54 15.49 6.66
C LEU A 22 3.35 16.99 6.94
N GLN A 23 2.16 17.40 7.40
CA GLN A 23 1.78 18.81 7.52
C GLN A 23 2.03 19.40 8.92
N ILE A 24 2.17 18.57 9.94
CA ILE A 24 2.40 19.04 11.30
C ILE A 24 3.87 19.40 11.53
N LYS A 25 4.10 20.37 12.44
CA LYS A 25 5.44 20.82 12.79
C LYS A 25 6.26 19.66 13.38
N GLY A 26 7.43 19.41 12.82
CA GLY A 26 8.32 18.34 13.27
C GLY A 26 7.89 16.93 12.88
N GLN A 27 6.81 16.79 12.09
CA GLN A 27 6.34 15.53 11.52
C GLN A 27 6.16 14.39 12.54
N ARG A 28 5.72 14.78 13.74
CA ARG A 28 5.57 13.90 14.88
C ARG A 28 4.40 14.33 15.74
N GLU A 29 3.66 13.35 16.25
CA GLU A 29 2.51 13.59 17.12
C GLU A 29 2.37 12.47 18.13
N LYS A 30 1.85 12.79 19.32
CA LYS A 30 1.51 11.78 20.32
C LYS A 30 0.45 10.84 19.77
N ARG A 31 0.63 9.53 19.96
CA ARG A 31 -0.30 8.49 19.49
C ARG A 31 -1.75 8.80 19.87
N GLN A 32 -1.99 9.22 21.11
CA GLN A 32 -3.33 9.54 21.60
C GLN A 32 -3.96 10.74 20.89
N VAL A 33 -3.17 11.76 20.57
CA VAL A 33 -3.65 12.97 19.86
C VAL A 33 -3.97 12.60 18.41
N LEU A 34 -3.09 11.84 17.77
CA LEU A 34 -3.28 11.33 16.41
C LEU A 34 -4.56 10.48 16.30
N GLU A 35 -4.79 9.59 17.27
CA GLU A 35 -6.00 8.75 17.35
C GLU A 35 -7.27 9.59 17.44
N GLN A 36 -7.28 10.63 18.29
CA GLN A 36 -8.45 11.50 18.47
C GLN A 36 -8.73 12.40 17.26
N ILE A 37 -7.70 12.88 16.57
CA ILE A 37 -7.85 13.75 15.40
C ILE A 37 -8.34 12.97 14.18
N LEU A 38 -7.72 11.82 13.91
CA LEU A 38 -8.00 11.03 12.71
C LEU A 38 -9.16 10.04 12.88
N SER A 39 -9.52 9.72 14.11
CA SER A 39 -10.67 8.89 14.45
C SER A 39 -11.41 9.48 15.65
N PRO A 40 -12.15 10.60 15.50
CA PRO A 40 -12.88 11.21 16.62
C PRO A 40 -13.87 10.25 17.28
N ASN A 41 -14.04 10.35 18.60
CA ASN A 41 -14.94 9.48 19.39
C ASN A 41 -16.35 9.38 18.79
N LYS A 42 -16.89 10.49 18.28
CA LYS A 42 -18.22 10.52 17.64
C LYS A 42 -18.37 9.55 16.48
N LEU A 43 -17.29 9.23 15.75
CA LEU A 43 -17.33 8.27 14.66
C LEU A 43 -17.42 6.82 15.14
N VAL A 44 -16.96 6.53 16.37
CA VAL A 44 -16.88 5.17 16.92
C VAL A 44 -17.90 4.91 18.04
N GLU A 45 -18.61 5.94 18.51
CA GLU A 45 -19.65 5.83 19.55
C GLU A 45 -20.77 4.84 19.22
N HIS A 46 -21.07 4.61 17.93
CA HIS A 46 -22.08 3.63 17.51
C HIS A 46 -21.68 2.18 17.82
N LEU A 47 -20.40 1.92 18.08
CA LEU A 47 -19.87 0.59 18.43
C LEU A 47 -20.07 0.27 19.92
N LEU A 48 -20.47 1.24 20.74
CA LEU A 48 -20.73 1.03 22.17
C LEU A 48 -22.18 0.62 22.41
N SER A 49 -22.38 -0.34 23.31
CA SER A 49 -23.70 -0.64 23.86
C SER A 49 -24.25 0.55 24.67
N ALA A 50 -25.56 0.62 24.88
CA ALA A 50 -26.17 1.66 25.70
C ALA A 50 -25.64 1.64 27.15
N GLU A 51 -25.36 0.45 27.68
CA GLU A 51 -24.77 0.24 29.00
C GLU A 51 -23.32 0.73 29.07
N ASP A 52 -22.51 0.49 28.03
CA ASP A 52 -21.13 0.98 27.98
C ASP A 52 -21.07 2.52 27.90
N LYS A 53 -22.03 3.14 27.21
CA LYS A 53 -22.16 4.60 27.15
C LYS A 53 -22.51 5.18 28.52
N LEU A 54 -23.44 4.55 29.24
CA LEU A 54 -23.84 4.95 30.60
C LEU A 54 -22.68 4.81 31.61
N ASN A 55 -21.84 3.81 31.44
CA ASN A 55 -20.65 3.57 32.26
C ASN A 55 -19.42 4.42 31.86
N GLY A 56 -19.57 5.34 30.91
CA GLY A 56 -18.49 6.24 30.47
C GLY A 56 -17.33 5.55 29.74
N LYS A 57 -17.54 4.33 29.21
CA LYS A 57 -16.52 3.65 28.41
C LYS A 57 -16.32 4.36 27.07
N LYS A 58 -15.08 4.38 26.58
CA LYS A 58 -14.74 4.89 25.25
C LYS A 58 -14.74 3.75 24.24
N ALA A 59 -15.25 4.01 23.04
CA ALA A 59 -15.24 3.04 21.96
C ALA A 59 -13.79 2.76 21.52
N PRO A 60 -13.47 1.53 21.12
CA PRO A 60 -12.14 1.22 20.63
C PRO A 60 -11.95 1.79 19.20
N HIS A 61 -10.86 2.51 18.97
CA HIS A 61 -10.49 3.05 17.64
C HIS A 61 -9.81 1.99 16.77
N ILE A 62 -10.46 0.84 16.58
CA ILE A 62 -9.86 -0.37 15.98
C ILE A 62 -9.30 -0.05 14.58
N MET A 63 -10.06 0.64 13.73
CA MET A 63 -9.63 0.96 12.37
C MET A 63 -8.34 1.79 12.34
N PHE A 64 -8.27 2.82 13.17
CA PHE A 64 -7.08 3.66 13.27
C PHE A 64 -5.88 2.86 13.78
N ARG A 65 -6.06 2.11 14.87
CA ARG A 65 -4.97 1.33 15.49
C ARG A 65 -4.40 0.27 14.54
N ARG A 66 -5.27 -0.45 13.82
CA ARG A 66 -4.84 -1.44 12.82
C ARG A 66 -4.08 -0.78 11.67
N THR A 67 -4.61 0.31 11.12
CA THR A 67 -3.93 1.06 10.05
C THR A 67 -2.57 1.60 10.49
N LEU A 68 -2.49 2.15 11.71
CA LEU A 68 -1.26 2.67 12.28
C LEU A 68 -0.21 1.57 12.46
N ASN A 69 -0.61 0.42 13.00
CA ASN A 69 0.28 -0.72 13.18
C ASN A 69 0.85 -1.21 11.85
N GLU A 70 0.02 -1.32 10.80
CA GLU A 70 0.52 -1.70 9.47
C GLU A 70 1.46 -0.65 8.87
N SER A 71 1.18 0.64 9.11
CA SER A 71 2.07 1.73 8.67
C SER A 71 3.42 1.71 9.40
N ILE A 72 3.46 1.27 10.65
CA ILE A 72 4.70 1.08 11.41
C ILE A 72 5.42 -0.17 10.93
N LYS A 73 4.68 -1.28 10.75
CA LYS A 73 5.22 -2.57 10.33
C LYS A 73 5.92 -2.50 8.97
N CYS A 74 5.32 -1.82 7.99
CA CYS A 74 5.96 -1.63 6.69
C CYS A 74 7.07 -0.55 6.70
N GLY A 75 7.36 0.07 7.84
CA GLY A 75 8.42 1.07 7.98
C GLY A 75 8.09 2.45 7.41
N LEU A 76 6.84 2.75 7.08
CA LEU A 76 6.42 4.10 6.69
C LEU A 76 6.50 5.05 7.89
N LEU A 77 6.05 4.57 9.05
CA LEU A 77 6.03 5.30 10.32
C LEU A 77 6.88 4.57 11.36
N ILE A 78 7.27 5.27 12.42
CA ILE A 78 7.89 4.67 13.60
C ILE A 78 7.24 5.21 14.88
N ASP A 79 7.25 4.40 15.92
CA ASP A 79 6.81 4.75 17.27
C ASP A 79 8.04 5.01 18.14
N ASN A 80 8.23 6.27 18.55
CA ASN A 80 9.34 6.71 19.39
C ASN A 80 8.80 7.30 20.67
N ASN A 81 8.81 6.54 21.77
CA ASN A 81 8.35 7.00 23.09
C ASN A 81 6.92 7.57 23.08
N ASP A 82 5.95 6.85 22.49
CA ASP A 82 4.53 7.26 22.36
C ASP A 82 4.29 8.41 21.36
N GLU A 83 5.32 8.82 20.61
CA GLU A 83 5.20 9.73 19.47
C GLU A 83 5.33 8.98 18.16
N ILE A 84 4.31 9.08 17.33
CA ILE A 84 4.30 8.56 15.97
C ILE A 84 4.94 9.60 15.06
N CYS A 85 5.91 9.18 14.25
CA CYS A 85 6.54 10.05 13.27
C CYS A 85 6.79 9.34 11.95
N ILE A 86 6.96 10.12 10.88
CA ILE A 86 7.40 9.57 9.59
C ILE A 86 8.81 9.01 9.77
N ASN A 87 9.07 7.81 9.27
CA ASN A 87 10.37 7.16 9.43
C ASN A 87 11.49 8.05 8.85
N PRO A 88 12.47 8.48 9.68
CA PRO A 88 13.51 9.41 9.26
C PRO A 88 14.47 8.81 8.21
N ASN A 89 14.50 7.48 8.08
CA ASN A 89 15.30 6.78 7.08
C ASN A 89 14.66 6.79 5.68
N LEU A 90 13.43 7.32 5.55
CA LEU A 90 12.81 7.52 4.25
C LEU A 90 13.51 8.65 3.47
N PRO A 91 13.51 8.58 2.12
CA PRO A 91 14.03 9.64 1.27
C PRO A 91 13.47 11.02 1.63
N GLU A 92 14.28 12.07 1.45
CA GLU A 92 13.86 13.45 1.76
C GLU A 92 12.58 13.87 1.03
N GLU A 93 12.43 13.43 -0.22
CA GLU A 93 11.23 13.72 -1.03
C GLU A 93 9.97 13.06 -0.45
N ALA A 94 10.09 11.87 0.13
CA ALA A 94 8.98 11.22 0.81
C ALA A 94 8.56 12.05 2.03
N ARG A 95 9.53 12.57 2.79
CA ARG A 95 9.29 13.41 3.97
C ARG A 95 8.91 14.85 3.62
N ASN A 96 8.90 15.25 2.36
CA ASN A 96 8.60 16.63 1.96
C ASN A 96 7.08 16.89 1.96
N PRO A 97 6.56 17.95 2.62
CA PRO A 97 5.11 18.20 2.68
C PRO A 97 4.42 18.49 1.34
N GLN A 98 5.16 18.92 0.31
CA GLN A 98 4.65 19.22 -1.03
C GLN A 98 4.71 18.02 -1.97
N LEU A 99 5.70 17.14 -1.80
CA LEU A 99 5.94 15.99 -2.69
C LEU A 99 5.46 14.66 -2.10
N GLY A 100 5.61 14.49 -0.79
CA GLY A 100 5.49 13.21 -0.10
C GLY A 100 4.15 12.51 -0.32
N ASP A 101 3.03 13.25 -0.26
CA ASP A 101 1.70 12.66 -0.48
C ASP A 101 1.52 12.14 -1.91
N ASN A 102 2.12 12.81 -2.89
CA ASN A 102 2.07 12.39 -4.29
C ASN A 102 3.01 11.20 -4.57
N LEU A 103 4.14 11.13 -3.86
CA LEU A 103 5.13 10.07 -3.99
C LEU A 103 4.80 8.83 -3.13
N LEU A 104 3.84 8.92 -2.20
CA LEU A 104 3.51 7.85 -1.28
C LEU A 104 3.26 6.48 -1.94
N PRO A 105 2.58 6.36 -3.09
CA PRO A 105 2.44 5.07 -3.78
C PRO A 105 3.78 4.41 -4.12
N ASN A 106 4.76 5.19 -4.57
CA ASN A 106 6.10 4.68 -4.88
C ASN A 106 6.90 4.36 -3.61
N THR A 107 6.78 5.19 -2.59
CA THR A 107 7.38 4.94 -1.27
C THR A 107 6.89 3.62 -0.70
N LEU A 108 5.57 3.39 -0.70
CA LEU A 108 4.98 2.14 -0.22
C LEU A 108 5.38 0.93 -1.07
N ALA A 109 5.38 1.06 -2.40
CA ALA A 109 5.88 -0.02 -3.26
C ALA A 109 7.33 -0.39 -2.94
N THR A 110 8.19 0.60 -2.69
CA THR A 110 9.59 0.37 -2.30
C THR A 110 9.68 -0.35 -0.95
N LEU A 111 8.86 0.04 0.02
CA LEU A 111 8.84 -0.59 1.35
C LEU A 111 8.27 -2.02 1.31
N PHE A 112 7.20 -2.25 0.57
CA PHE A 112 6.57 -3.56 0.42
C PHE A 112 7.47 -4.55 -0.33
N PHE A 113 8.19 -4.09 -1.36
CA PHE A 113 9.08 -4.93 -2.16
C PHE A 113 10.54 -4.90 -1.72
N ALA A 114 10.83 -4.32 -0.54
CA ALA A 114 12.19 -4.26 -0.01
C ALA A 114 12.73 -5.66 0.29
N SER A 115 13.98 -5.93 -0.11
CA SER A 115 14.66 -7.19 0.19
C SER A 115 14.74 -7.42 1.71
N GLY A 116 14.24 -8.55 2.19
CA GLY A 116 14.22 -8.89 3.61
C GLY A 116 12.96 -8.45 4.37
N ASN A 117 11.98 -7.83 3.71
CA ASN A 117 10.66 -7.60 4.29
C ASN A 117 9.79 -8.87 4.20
N THR A 118 10.07 -9.86 5.04
CA THR A 118 9.29 -11.12 5.12
C THR A 118 7.83 -10.88 5.52
N ASP A 119 7.57 -9.72 6.12
CA ASP A 119 6.25 -9.37 6.60
C ASP A 119 5.27 -9.03 5.48
N GLU A 120 5.76 -8.59 4.32
CA GLU A 120 4.99 -8.19 3.13
C GLU A 120 5.19 -9.12 1.92
N GLU A 121 5.89 -10.24 2.12
CA GLU A 121 6.28 -11.17 1.06
C GLU A 121 5.09 -11.75 0.29
N ASP A 122 3.99 -12.07 0.99
CA ASP A 122 2.76 -12.55 0.37
C ASP A 122 2.12 -11.50 -0.55
N PHE A 123 2.22 -10.20 -0.23
CA PHE A 123 1.76 -9.15 -1.14
C PHE A 123 2.60 -9.08 -2.43
N ALA A 124 3.90 -9.30 -2.33
CA ALA A 124 4.79 -9.36 -3.51
C ALA A 124 4.46 -10.55 -4.41
N TYR A 125 4.18 -11.73 -3.83
CA TYR A 125 3.74 -12.89 -4.60
C TYR A 125 2.40 -12.67 -5.29
N VAL A 126 1.44 -12.05 -4.60
CA VAL A 126 0.15 -11.69 -5.21
C VAL A 126 0.34 -10.75 -6.38
N CYS A 127 1.14 -9.68 -6.22
CA CYS A 127 1.37 -8.72 -7.31
C CYS A 127 2.05 -9.40 -8.51
N THR A 128 3.04 -10.25 -8.26
CA THR A 128 3.76 -10.99 -9.30
C THR A 128 2.83 -11.93 -10.06
N TRP A 129 2.04 -12.71 -9.32
CA TRP A 129 1.03 -13.60 -9.90
C TRP A 129 0.01 -12.83 -10.73
N PHE A 130 -0.52 -11.73 -10.19
CA PHE A 130 -1.53 -10.91 -10.88
C PHE A 130 -0.98 -10.31 -12.17
N LEU A 131 0.24 -9.77 -12.15
CA LEU A 131 0.90 -9.21 -13.33
C LEU A 131 1.22 -10.25 -14.42
N ALA A 132 1.27 -11.53 -14.07
CA ALA A 132 1.49 -12.62 -15.01
C ALA A 132 0.20 -13.13 -15.69
N GLN A 133 -0.98 -12.61 -15.30
CA GLN A 133 -2.25 -13.03 -15.89
C GLN A 133 -2.47 -12.40 -17.27
N ASP A 134 -3.20 -13.11 -18.14
CA ASP A 134 -3.65 -12.56 -19.42
C ASP A 134 -4.70 -11.47 -19.18
N ILE A 135 -4.42 -10.27 -19.69
CA ILE A 135 -5.29 -9.10 -19.58
C ILE A 135 -6.63 -9.27 -20.31
N TYR A 136 -6.72 -10.16 -21.30
CA TYR A 136 -7.94 -10.40 -22.07
C TYR A 136 -8.88 -11.40 -21.39
N ASP A 137 -8.34 -12.29 -20.57
CA ASP A 137 -9.09 -13.37 -19.92
C ASP A 137 -9.47 -13.05 -18.46
N PHE A 138 -8.92 -11.99 -17.88
CA PHE A 138 -9.15 -11.63 -16.48
C PHE A 138 -10.57 -11.07 -16.26
N SER A 139 -11.53 -11.96 -16.06
CA SER A 139 -12.94 -11.63 -15.80
C SER A 139 -13.24 -11.52 -14.31
N GLY A 140 -13.45 -10.29 -13.86
CA GLY A 140 -13.52 -9.89 -12.46
C GLY A 140 -14.67 -10.47 -11.65
N ASN A 141 -14.34 -11.32 -10.69
CA ASN A 141 -14.82 -11.34 -9.31
C ASN A 141 -13.91 -12.26 -8.47
N TRP A 142 -13.99 -12.18 -7.15
CA TRP A 142 -13.09 -12.94 -6.25
C TRP A 142 -13.14 -14.47 -6.44
N LYS A 143 -14.26 -15.04 -6.91
CA LYS A 143 -14.38 -16.49 -7.14
C LYS A 143 -13.55 -16.93 -8.35
N VAL A 144 -13.56 -16.13 -9.41
CA VAL A 144 -12.72 -16.38 -10.59
C VAL A 144 -11.24 -16.32 -10.21
N VAL A 145 -10.86 -15.34 -9.39
CA VAL A 145 -9.51 -15.22 -8.84
C VAL A 145 -9.12 -16.46 -8.03
N GLU A 146 -10.00 -16.92 -7.14
CA GLU A 146 -9.78 -18.14 -6.36
C GLU A 146 -9.62 -19.38 -7.25
N GLU A 147 -10.50 -19.56 -8.24
CA GLU A 147 -10.43 -20.66 -9.20
C GLU A 147 -9.13 -20.65 -10.01
N MET A 148 -8.69 -19.47 -10.49
CA MET A 148 -7.42 -19.34 -11.21
C MET A 148 -6.22 -19.71 -10.33
N VAL A 149 -6.20 -19.22 -9.08
CA VAL A 149 -5.15 -19.51 -8.11
C VAL A 149 -5.03 -21.01 -7.81
N VAL A 150 -6.17 -21.69 -7.69
CA VAL A 150 -6.21 -23.15 -7.49
C VAL A 150 -5.78 -23.89 -8.76
N ASN A 151 -6.35 -23.56 -9.91
CA ASN A 151 -6.09 -24.25 -11.18
C ASN A 151 -4.64 -24.10 -11.65
N GLN A 152 -3.98 -22.99 -11.32
CA GLN A 152 -2.57 -22.74 -11.65
C GLN A 152 -1.60 -23.37 -10.63
N GLY A 153 -2.10 -24.01 -9.57
CA GLY A 153 -1.26 -24.63 -8.54
C GLY A 153 -0.47 -23.63 -7.68
N VAL A 154 -0.84 -22.34 -7.71
CA VAL A 154 -0.15 -21.27 -6.98
C VAL A 154 -0.66 -21.09 -5.55
N ALA A 155 -1.83 -21.65 -5.23
CA ALA A 155 -2.41 -21.62 -3.88
C ALA A 155 -1.47 -22.22 -2.81
N GLU A 156 -0.83 -23.34 -3.13
CA GLU A 156 0.06 -24.07 -2.22
C GLU A 156 1.51 -23.61 -2.37
N SER A 157 1.97 -23.38 -3.61
CA SER A 157 3.38 -23.03 -3.88
C SER A 157 3.76 -21.60 -3.49
N LEU A 158 2.81 -20.67 -3.47
CA LEU A 158 3.02 -19.27 -3.07
C LEU A 158 2.22 -18.89 -1.81
N GLU A 159 1.60 -19.87 -1.14
CA GLU A 159 0.66 -19.68 -0.02
C GLU A 159 -0.45 -18.64 -0.29
N LEU A 160 -0.80 -18.44 -1.57
CA LEU A 160 -1.78 -17.46 -2.02
C LEU A 160 -3.20 -17.97 -1.77
N LYS A 161 -3.70 -17.80 -0.56
CA LYS A 161 -5.10 -18.12 -0.23
C LYS A 161 -6.02 -16.94 -0.53
N MET A 162 -6.40 -16.76 -1.80
CA MET A 162 -7.43 -15.79 -2.22
C MET A 162 -8.85 -16.30 -1.90
N SER A 163 -9.06 -16.71 -0.66
CA SER A 163 -10.22 -17.54 -0.28
C SER A 163 -11.47 -16.75 0.12
N ASN A 164 -11.44 -15.41 0.01
CA ASN A 164 -12.59 -14.58 0.34
C ASN A 164 -12.56 -13.22 -0.36
N ASN A 165 -13.75 -12.63 -0.44
CA ASN A 165 -13.99 -11.31 -1.03
C ASN A 165 -13.19 -10.18 -0.35
N THR A 166 -12.90 -10.29 0.94
CA THR A 166 -12.17 -9.26 1.69
C THR A 166 -10.70 -9.18 1.26
N LEU A 167 -10.03 -10.33 1.11
CA LEU A 167 -8.65 -10.41 0.63
C LEU A 167 -8.53 -9.95 -0.83
N SER A 168 -9.45 -10.40 -1.68
CA SER A 168 -9.52 -9.94 -3.08
C SER A 168 -9.77 -8.43 -3.16
N GLY A 169 -10.65 -7.89 -2.32
CA GLY A 169 -10.87 -6.44 -2.24
C GLY A 169 -9.64 -5.67 -1.75
N GLN A 170 -8.91 -6.18 -0.75
CA GLN A 170 -7.66 -5.57 -0.29
C GLN A 170 -6.57 -5.61 -1.37
N MET A 171 -6.44 -6.73 -2.08
CA MET A 171 -5.54 -6.83 -3.21
C MET A 171 -5.86 -5.75 -4.24
N ASP A 172 -7.12 -5.68 -4.69
CA ASP A 172 -7.59 -4.69 -5.67
C ASP A 172 -7.26 -3.25 -5.25
N ASP A 173 -7.56 -2.89 -4.01
CA ASP A 173 -7.32 -1.55 -3.49
C ASP A 173 -5.81 -1.22 -3.49
N TRP A 174 -4.99 -2.13 -2.99
CA TRP A 174 -3.54 -1.92 -2.87
C TRP A 174 -2.84 -1.90 -4.22
N ILE A 175 -3.11 -2.88 -5.09
CA ILE A 175 -2.45 -3.03 -6.39
C ILE A 175 -2.80 -1.87 -7.34
N CYS A 176 -4.05 -1.39 -7.30
CA CYS A 176 -4.44 -0.17 -8.01
C CYS A 176 -3.76 1.08 -7.41
N TYR A 177 -3.67 1.18 -6.09
CA TYR A 177 -3.08 2.35 -5.44
C TYR A 177 -1.60 2.54 -5.80
N ILE A 178 -0.80 1.47 -5.72
CA ILE A 178 0.62 1.49 -6.10
C ILE A 178 0.82 1.63 -7.62
N GLY A 179 -0.22 1.33 -8.42
CA GLY A 179 -0.25 1.56 -9.87
C GLY A 179 0.22 0.37 -10.70
N LEU A 180 0.06 -0.85 -10.17
CA LEU A 180 0.33 -2.11 -10.87
C LEU A 180 -0.93 -2.68 -11.56
N ALA A 181 -2.09 -2.11 -11.27
CA ALA A 181 -3.35 -2.47 -11.90
C ALA A 181 -4.17 -1.23 -12.24
N TRP A 182 -5.13 -1.41 -13.15
CA TRP A 182 -6.14 -0.42 -13.47
C TRP A 182 -7.53 -0.99 -13.16
N GLY A 183 -8.22 -0.34 -12.22
CA GLY A 183 -9.62 -0.61 -11.92
C GLY A 183 -10.53 0.31 -12.73
N HIS A 184 -11.49 -0.26 -13.47
CA HIS A 184 -12.53 0.49 -14.17
C HIS A 184 -13.91 -0.12 -13.93
N ALA A 185 -14.96 0.64 -14.23
CA ALA A 185 -16.33 0.15 -14.20
C ALA A 185 -16.90 0.17 -15.62
N LEU A 186 -17.35 -0.98 -16.12
CA LEU A 186 -18.09 -1.10 -17.37
C LEU A 186 -19.48 -1.65 -17.04
N ASP A 187 -20.54 -0.93 -17.44
CA ASP A 187 -21.93 -1.29 -17.15
C ASP A 187 -22.23 -1.60 -15.68
N GLY A 188 -21.60 -0.85 -14.76
CA GLY A 188 -21.75 -1.02 -13.32
C GLY A 188 -20.99 -2.20 -12.71
N LYS A 189 -20.25 -2.98 -13.51
CA LYS A 189 -19.36 -4.04 -13.04
C LYS A 189 -17.95 -3.48 -12.89
N LYS A 190 -17.40 -3.53 -11.68
CA LYS A 190 -15.99 -3.20 -11.41
C LYS A 190 -15.11 -4.33 -11.94
N VAL A 191 -14.13 -4.00 -12.76
CA VAL A 191 -13.11 -4.91 -13.28
C VAL A 191 -11.75 -4.31 -12.96
N THR A 192 -10.83 -5.15 -12.49
CA THR A 192 -9.44 -4.78 -12.20
C THR A 192 -8.56 -5.57 -13.15
N VAL A 193 -7.73 -4.91 -13.95
CA VAL A 193 -6.84 -5.57 -14.92
C VAL A 193 -5.37 -5.30 -14.60
N PRO A 194 -4.45 -6.24 -14.92
CA PRO A 194 -3.01 -5.99 -14.85
C PRO A 194 -2.60 -4.83 -15.76
N ASP A 195 -2.08 -3.75 -15.16
CA ASP A 195 -1.60 -2.57 -15.88
C ASP A 195 -0.54 -1.83 -15.04
N PRO A 196 0.76 -2.12 -15.24
CA PRO A 196 1.84 -1.46 -14.52
C PRO A 196 2.23 -0.10 -15.11
N THR A 197 1.51 0.41 -16.13
CA THR A 197 1.88 1.64 -16.85
C THR A 197 2.01 2.82 -15.91
N LEU A 198 1.11 2.94 -14.92
CA LEU A 198 1.15 4.04 -13.96
C LEU A 198 2.39 3.96 -13.05
N TYR A 199 2.70 2.77 -12.52
CA TYR A 199 3.91 2.55 -11.74
C TYR A 199 5.17 2.84 -12.56
N ILE A 200 5.27 2.31 -13.78
CA ILE A 200 6.41 2.55 -14.69
C ILE A 200 6.56 4.05 -14.98
N LYS A 201 5.46 4.74 -15.31
CA LYS A 201 5.48 6.18 -15.61
C LYS A 201 5.99 7.02 -14.43
N ARG A 202 5.59 6.66 -13.21
CA ARG A 202 6.05 7.35 -11.98
C ARG A 202 7.54 7.12 -11.72
N ASN A 203 8.07 5.95 -12.06
CA ASN A 203 9.45 5.55 -11.76
C ASN A 203 10.40 5.61 -12.98
N LEU A 204 9.93 6.14 -14.12
CA LEU A 204 10.67 6.14 -15.39
C LEU A 204 12.08 6.73 -15.24
N LYS A 205 12.21 7.83 -14.49
CA LYS A 205 13.52 8.48 -14.27
C LYS A 205 14.50 7.54 -13.56
N ASP A 206 14.05 6.85 -12.52
CA ASP A 206 14.90 5.99 -11.71
C ASP A 206 15.26 4.68 -12.43
N LEU A 207 14.31 4.14 -13.21
CA LEU A 207 14.49 2.92 -14.00
C LEU A 207 15.57 3.06 -15.08
N PHE A 208 15.71 4.25 -15.68
CA PHE A 208 16.65 4.49 -16.78
C PHE A 208 17.90 5.30 -16.39
N GLN A 209 17.99 5.84 -15.17
CA GLN A 209 19.18 6.55 -14.69
C GLN A 209 20.30 5.61 -14.18
N LYS A 210 19.97 4.40 -13.74
CA LYS A 210 20.97 3.40 -13.29
C LYS A 210 21.75 2.73 -14.41
N THR A 211 21.43 3.04 -15.65
CA THR A 211 22.00 2.39 -16.82
C THR A 211 23.07 3.30 -17.44
N SER A 212 24.28 3.20 -16.90
CA SER A 212 25.49 3.91 -17.35
C SER A 212 26.01 3.46 -18.73
N TRP A 213 25.18 2.90 -19.61
CA TRP A 213 25.61 2.50 -20.96
C TRP A 213 25.77 3.68 -21.93
N TYR A 214 25.20 4.85 -21.64
CA TYR A 214 25.35 6.01 -22.52
C TYR A 214 26.75 6.68 -22.51
N LYS A 215 27.57 6.42 -21.49
CA LYS A 215 28.92 7.03 -21.41
C LYS A 215 30.00 6.29 -22.21
N ASN A 216 29.76 5.06 -22.65
CA ASN A 216 30.76 4.28 -23.40
C ASN A 216 30.58 4.34 -24.92
N TYR A 217 29.43 4.77 -25.44
CA TYR A 217 29.19 4.83 -26.90
C TYR A 217 29.46 6.20 -27.55
N SER A 218 29.79 7.24 -26.77
CA SER A 218 30.13 8.57 -27.31
C SER A 218 31.62 8.77 -27.57
N SER A 219 32.49 7.84 -27.13
CA SER A 219 33.93 7.88 -27.37
C SER A 219 34.41 7.01 -28.55
N GLU A 220 33.59 6.10 -29.07
CA GLU A 220 33.99 5.21 -30.19
C GLU A 220 33.51 5.66 -31.57
N ILE A 221 32.64 6.68 -31.68
CA ILE A 221 32.14 7.18 -32.98
C ILE A 221 32.95 8.39 -33.50
N LEU A 222 33.96 8.85 -32.76
CA LEU A 222 34.88 9.92 -33.21
C LEU A 222 36.31 9.47 -33.54
N LEU A 223 36.56 8.15 -33.62
CA LEU A 223 37.88 7.59 -33.95
C LEU A 223 37.83 6.46 -35.01
N THR A 224 36.99 6.64 -36.02
CA THR A 224 37.19 6.06 -37.36
C THR A 224 36.86 7.21 -38.33
N GLY A 225 37.81 7.79 -39.06
CA GLY A 225 38.65 7.07 -40.00
C GLY A 225 37.91 7.06 -41.33
#